data_AF-A0A432ICC8-F1
#
_entry.id   AF-A0A432ICC8-F1
#
_cell.length_a   1.000
_cell.length_b   1.000
_cell.length_c   1.000
_cell.angle_alpha   90.00
_cell.angle_beta   90.00
_cell.angle_gamma   90.00
#
_symmetry.space_group_name_H-M   'P 1'
#
loop_
_entity.id
_entity.type
_entity.pdbx_description
1 polymer ?
#
loop_
_entity_poly.entity_id
_entity_poly.type
_entity_poly.pdbx_seq_one_letter_code
_entity_poly.pdbx_strand_id
1 'polypeptide(L)'
;QIEILRDTVLIDTVAGSDTSYIDPGLASGNYVYQVQGVCGGNVGGSQTISANVASYGGEAHVIFAVEGIDQTDSVAALQAALDANGIGYVTTTLGPAAWGCLGSDSIQCAWMMTGTWPNDYRINDADGTALATAVENEGCLLRGRRPLGIHPPRHCVRQLRRSRPEFRGRR
;
A
#
# COMPACT_ATOMS: atom_id res chain seq x y z
N GLN A 1 7.24 -31.82 -7.73
CA GLN A 1 7.80 -30.64 -7.06
C GLN A 1 7.11 -29.40 -7.60
N ILE A 2 7.28 -28.26 -6.96
CA ILE A 2 6.82 -26.96 -7.47
C ILE A 2 8.06 -26.08 -7.65
N GLU A 3 8.15 -25.40 -8.79
CA GLU A 3 9.18 -24.40 -9.05
C GLU A 3 8.59 -23.01 -8.81
N ILE A 4 9.35 -22.18 -8.10
CA ILE A 4 9.04 -20.77 -7.87
C ILE A 4 10.02 -19.94 -8.68
N LEU A 5 9.49 -19.18 -9.64
CA LEU A 5 10.26 -18.27 -10.44
C LEU A 5 9.90 -16.84 -10.06
N ARG A 6 10.91 -15.98 -9.94
CA ARG A 6 10.77 -14.54 -9.77
C ARG A 6 11.41 -13.85 -10.96
N ASP A 7 10.63 -13.04 -11.66
CA ASP A 7 11.06 -12.35 -12.88
C ASP A 7 11.69 -13.29 -13.90
N THR A 8 11.05 -14.46 -14.12
CA THR A 8 11.48 -15.56 -15.00
C THR A 8 12.71 -16.36 -14.54
N VAL A 9 13.32 -16.00 -13.42
CA VAL A 9 14.46 -16.73 -12.84
C VAL A 9 13.96 -17.70 -11.78
N LEU A 10 14.35 -18.98 -11.87
CA LEU A 10 14.10 -19.96 -10.81
C LEU A 10 14.81 -19.53 -9.53
N ILE A 11 14.03 -19.25 -8.48
CA ILE A 11 14.56 -18.85 -7.17
C ILE A 11 14.48 -19.98 -6.14
N ASP A 12 13.54 -20.91 -6.29
CA ASP A 12 13.45 -22.08 -5.42
C ASP A 12 12.67 -23.25 -6.05
N THR A 13 12.88 -24.45 -5.48
CA THR A 13 12.08 -25.66 -5.75
C THR A 13 11.57 -26.22 -4.44
N VAL A 14 10.25 -26.21 -4.28
CA VAL A 14 9.55 -26.64 -3.06
C VAL A 14 8.81 -27.96 -3.25
N ALA A 15 8.33 -28.55 -2.15
CA ALA A 15 7.64 -29.83 -2.21
C ALA A 15 6.32 -29.68 -3.00
N GLY A 16 5.93 -30.74 -3.73
CA GLY A 16 4.68 -30.72 -4.51
C GLY A 16 3.40 -30.59 -3.66
N SER A 17 3.53 -30.76 -2.34
CA SER A 17 2.46 -30.61 -1.36
C SER A 17 2.40 -29.22 -0.72
N ASP A 18 3.40 -28.35 -0.96
CA ASP A 18 3.46 -27.04 -0.32
C ASP A 18 2.39 -26.11 -0.90
N THR A 19 1.74 -25.38 -0.01
CA THR A 19 0.67 -24.42 -0.38
C THR A 19 1.08 -22.97 -0.17
N SER A 20 2.28 -22.73 0.35
CA SER A 20 2.81 -21.40 0.66
C SER A 20 4.32 -21.38 0.51
N TYR A 21 4.85 -20.25 0.06
CA TYR A 21 6.28 -19.96 -0.05
C TYR A 21 6.52 -18.53 0.45
N ILE A 22 7.61 -18.31 1.18
CA ILE A 22 8.02 -16.98 1.66
C ILE A 22 9.36 -16.66 1.00
N ASP A 23 9.44 -15.49 0.37
CA ASP A 23 10.63 -14.96 -0.26
C ASP A 23 11.21 -13.80 0.58
N PRO A 24 12.16 -14.06 1.50
CA PRO A 24 12.64 -13.06 2.44
C PRO A 24 13.71 -12.13 1.83
N GLY A 25 13.90 -10.96 2.43
CA GLY A 25 15.05 -10.09 2.14
C GLY A 25 14.96 -9.33 0.82
N LEU A 26 13.76 -9.20 0.27
CA LEU A 26 13.51 -8.41 -0.93
C LEU A 26 13.66 -6.92 -0.67
N ALA A 27 14.28 -6.23 -1.63
CA ALA A 27 14.25 -4.77 -1.67
C ALA A 27 12.85 -4.29 -2.05
N SER A 28 12.58 -3.00 -1.84
CA SER A 28 11.36 -2.39 -2.35
C SER A 28 11.32 -2.46 -3.87
N GLY A 29 10.24 -2.97 -4.44
CA GLY A 29 10.10 -3.18 -5.87
C GLY A 29 8.85 -3.98 -6.24
N ASN A 30 8.58 -4.07 -7.53
CA ASN A 30 7.53 -4.94 -8.06
C ASN A 30 8.17 -6.19 -8.65
N TYR A 31 7.61 -7.35 -8.33
CA TYR A 31 8.13 -8.66 -8.71
C TYR A 31 7.03 -9.48 -9.35
N VAL A 32 7.38 -10.21 -10.43
CA VAL A 32 6.46 -11.15 -11.05
C VAL A 32 6.82 -12.55 -10.61
N TYR A 33 5.92 -13.18 -9.87
CA TYR A 33 6.07 -14.57 -9.45
C TYR A 33 5.34 -15.49 -10.41
N GLN A 34 6.00 -16.58 -10.77
CA GLN A 34 5.41 -17.69 -11.48
C GLN A 34 5.58 -18.95 -10.62
N VAL A 35 4.46 -19.63 -10.38
CA VAL A 35 4.42 -20.91 -9.66
C VAL A 35 4.01 -21.98 -10.65
N GLN A 36 4.83 -23.01 -10.79
CA GLN A 36 4.56 -24.11 -11.74
C GLN A 36 4.85 -25.48 -11.13
N GLY A 37 3.97 -26.44 -11.39
CA GLY A 37 4.18 -27.82 -10.98
C GLY A 37 5.11 -28.54 -11.95
N VAL A 38 6.07 -29.32 -11.43
CA VAL A 38 6.95 -30.16 -12.24
C VAL A 38 6.84 -31.62 -11.80
N CYS A 39 6.55 -32.50 -12.77
CA CYS A 39 6.39 -33.94 -12.56
C CYS A 39 7.23 -34.73 -13.57
N GLY A 40 8.25 -35.45 -13.08
CA GLY A 40 9.14 -36.25 -13.93
C GLY A 40 9.87 -35.43 -15.00
N GLY A 41 10.24 -34.18 -14.69
CA GLY A 41 10.88 -33.26 -15.63
C GLY A 41 9.91 -32.51 -16.57
N ASN A 42 8.61 -32.81 -16.52
CA ASN A 42 7.61 -32.11 -17.31
C ASN A 42 7.03 -30.94 -16.50
N VAL A 43 7.05 -29.75 -17.10
CA VAL A 43 6.42 -28.55 -16.53
C VAL A 43 4.93 -28.56 -16.86
N GLY A 44 4.09 -28.44 -15.83
CA GLY A 44 2.65 -28.33 -15.93
C GLY A 44 2.16 -26.90 -16.16
N GLY A 45 0.89 -26.65 -15.89
CA GLY A 45 0.34 -25.28 -15.91
C GLY A 45 1.05 -24.39 -14.89
N SER A 46 1.21 -23.12 -15.25
CA SER A 46 1.77 -22.09 -14.36
C SER A 46 0.72 -21.06 -13.99
N GLN A 47 0.88 -20.47 -12.81
CA GLN A 47 0.11 -19.31 -12.36
C GLN A 47 1.07 -18.15 -12.15
N THR A 48 0.70 -16.98 -12.65
CA THR A 48 1.51 -15.77 -12.56
C THR A 48 0.80 -14.73 -11.72
N ILE A 49 1.52 -14.12 -10.79
CA ILE A 49 1.02 -13.03 -9.95
C ILE A 49 2.08 -11.94 -9.83
N SER A 50 1.64 -10.69 -9.92
CA SER A 50 2.47 -9.53 -9.58
C SER A 50 2.34 -9.26 -8.09
N ALA A 51 3.47 -9.16 -7.40
CA ALA A 51 3.53 -8.80 -6.00
C ALA A 51 4.46 -7.59 -5.82
N ASN A 52 4.03 -6.66 -4.97
CA ASN A 52 4.85 -5.52 -4.60
C ASN A 52 5.43 -5.71 -3.21
N VAL A 53 6.72 -5.40 -3.08
CA VAL A 53 7.37 -5.16 -1.79
C VAL A 53 7.54 -3.65 -1.67
N ALA A 54 6.88 -3.08 -0.66
CA ALA A 54 7.05 -1.68 -0.29
C ALA A 54 7.80 -1.62 1.04
N SER A 55 8.81 -0.75 1.11
CA SER A 55 9.42 -0.41 2.38
C SER A 55 8.54 0.61 3.08
N TYR A 56 8.20 0.32 4.33
CA TYR A 56 7.47 1.22 5.21
C TYR A 56 8.08 1.10 6.61
N GLY A 57 8.69 2.18 7.09
CA GLY A 57 9.36 2.25 8.38
C GLY A 57 8.45 2.71 9.52
N GLY A 58 7.16 2.94 9.26
CA GLY A 58 6.21 3.51 10.21
C GLY A 58 6.01 5.02 10.05
N GLU A 59 6.38 5.58 8.89
CA GLU A 59 6.26 7.00 8.60
C GLU A 59 4.79 7.45 8.60
N ALA A 60 4.52 8.65 9.12
CA ALA A 60 3.16 9.15 9.22
C ALA A 60 2.57 9.57 7.86
N HIS A 61 3.41 9.85 6.87
CA HIS A 61 2.96 10.35 5.56
C HIS A 61 3.54 9.49 4.42
N VAL A 62 2.75 9.28 3.37
CA VAL A 62 3.23 8.74 2.10
C VAL A 62 3.14 9.78 1.00
N ILE A 63 4.18 9.88 0.18
CA ILE A 63 4.23 10.68 -1.04
C ILE A 63 4.25 9.73 -2.24
N PHE A 64 3.19 9.75 -3.03
CA PHE A 64 3.11 9.12 -4.34
C PHE A 64 3.70 10.08 -5.38
N ALA A 65 5.00 9.97 -5.58
CA ALA A 65 5.82 10.69 -6.55
C ALA A 65 5.69 10.05 -7.93
N VAL A 66 4.48 10.10 -8.49
CA VAL A 66 4.15 9.53 -9.81
C VAL A 66 4.23 10.59 -10.93
N GLU A 67 4.82 11.74 -10.64
CA GLU A 67 5.07 12.80 -11.61
C GLU A 67 6.24 12.44 -12.55
N GLY A 68 6.14 12.85 -13.82
CA GLY A 68 7.26 12.77 -14.76
C GLY A 68 8.36 13.78 -14.43
N ILE A 69 9.54 13.63 -15.03
CA ILE A 69 10.68 14.55 -14.87
C ILE A 69 10.34 15.88 -15.58
N ASP A 70 9.64 16.79 -14.90
CA ASP A 70 9.49 18.17 -15.31
C ASP A 70 10.27 19.12 -14.37
N GLN A 71 10.31 20.41 -14.71
CA GLN A 71 11.25 21.36 -14.10
C GLN A 71 10.83 21.83 -12.69
N THR A 72 9.60 21.51 -12.23
CA THR A 72 9.14 21.84 -10.88
C THR A 72 8.98 20.55 -10.08
N ASP A 73 9.97 20.25 -9.24
CA ASP A 73 9.95 19.08 -8.38
C ASP A 73 8.97 19.30 -7.20
N SER A 74 7.68 19.04 -7.46
CA SER A 74 6.58 19.15 -6.50
C SER A 74 6.83 18.24 -5.29
N VAL A 75 7.42 17.07 -5.54
CA VAL A 75 7.84 16.11 -4.52
C VAL A 75 8.90 16.73 -3.62
N ALA A 76 9.98 17.29 -4.15
CA ALA A 76 11.02 17.93 -3.36
C ALA A 76 10.49 19.11 -2.55
N ALA A 77 9.58 19.92 -3.13
CA ALA A 77 8.95 21.01 -2.41
C ALA A 77 8.11 20.52 -1.22
N LEU A 78 7.34 19.43 -1.39
CA LEU A 78 6.58 18.82 -0.30
C LEU A 78 7.51 18.18 0.74
N GLN A 79 8.54 17.46 0.32
CA GLN A 79 9.52 16.85 1.22
C GLN A 79 10.17 17.92 2.10
N ALA A 80 10.64 19.03 1.52
CA ALA A 80 11.19 20.14 2.27
C ALA A 80 10.20 20.74 3.29
N ALA A 81 8.90 20.80 2.94
CA ALA A 81 7.87 21.25 3.87
C ALA A 81 7.64 20.26 5.02
N LEU A 82 7.61 18.95 4.74
CA LEU A 82 7.45 17.92 5.78
C LEU A 82 8.68 17.88 6.70
N ASP A 83 9.88 17.98 6.14
CA ASP A 83 11.14 18.08 6.88
C ASP A 83 11.15 19.30 7.82
N ALA A 84 10.75 20.47 7.31
CA ALA A 84 10.68 21.70 8.10
C ALA A 84 9.67 21.60 9.27
N ASN A 85 8.70 20.68 9.19
CA ASN A 85 7.72 20.42 10.24
C ASN A 85 8.05 19.16 11.07
N GLY A 86 9.18 18.48 10.82
CA GLY A 86 9.58 17.26 11.52
C GLY A 86 8.65 16.07 11.28
N ILE A 87 8.00 16.02 10.13
CA ILE A 87 7.03 14.97 9.77
C ILE A 87 7.75 13.86 9.01
N GLY A 88 7.73 12.64 9.54
CA GLY A 88 8.27 11.46 8.85
C GLY A 88 7.44 11.08 7.63
N TYR A 89 8.11 10.84 6.50
CA TYR A 89 7.45 10.43 5.27
C TYR A 89 8.23 9.34 4.51
N VAL A 90 7.48 8.59 3.71
CA VAL A 90 8.02 7.66 2.71
C VAL A 90 7.62 8.15 1.32
N THR A 91 8.51 8.03 0.34
CA THR A 91 8.25 8.41 -1.05
C THR A 91 8.29 7.18 -1.94
N THR A 92 7.32 7.07 -2.84
CA THR A 92 7.21 5.97 -3.79
C THR A 92 6.84 6.48 -5.17
N THR A 93 7.33 5.82 -6.20
CA THR A 93 6.94 6.06 -7.61
C THR A 93 5.81 5.13 -8.07
N LEU A 94 5.27 4.31 -7.16
CA LEU A 94 4.15 3.43 -7.43
C LEU A 94 2.82 4.16 -7.26
N GLY A 95 1.79 3.70 -7.94
CA GLY A 95 0.42 4.15 -7.70
C GLY A 95 -0.14 3.62 -6.36
N PRO A 96 -1.18 4.26 -5.80
CA PRO A 96 -1.82 3.86 -4.54
C PRO A 96 -2.21 2.39 -4.45
N ALA A 97 -2.75 1.80 -5.51
CA ALA A 97 -3.13 0.38 -5.49
C ALA A 97 -1.93 -0.57 -5.55
N ALA A 98 -0.79 -0.10 -6.08
CA ALA A 98 0.42 -0.89 -6.20
C ALA A 98 1.31 -0.80 -4.95
N TRP A 99 1.18 0.26 -4.15
CA TRP A 99 1.92 0.43 -2.89
C TRP A 99 1.14 -0.19 -1.73
N GLY A 100 1.21 -1.52 -1.61
CA GLY A 100 0.36 -2.35 -0.73
C GLY A 100 0.40 -2.05 0.78
N CYS A 101 1.14 -1.04 1.22
CA CYS A 101 1.18 -0.55 2.60
C CYS A 101 0.15 0.56 2.90
N LEU A 102 -0.55 1.07 1.88
CA LEU A 102 -1.58 2.09 2.06
C LEU A 102 -2.73 1.54 2.92
N GLY A 103 -3.01 2.20 4.04
CA GLY A 103 -4.00 1.76 5.02
C GLY A 103 -3.42 1.07 6.26
N SER A 104 -2.10 1.07 6.43
CA SER A 104 -1.50 0.75 7.73
C SER A 104 -1.83 1.81 8.78
N ASP A 105 -2.00 1.38 10.04
CA ASP A 105 -2.49 2.22 11.16
C ASP A 105 -1.63 3.46 11.47
N SER A 106 -0.38 3.47 11.02
CA SER A 106 0.55 4.58 11.23
C SER A 106 0.54 5.62 10.11
N ILE A 107 -0.08 5.33 8.95
CA ILE A 107 -0.22 6.32 7.88
C ILE A 107 -1.39 7.26 8.22
N GLN A 108 -1.05 8.52 8.44
CA GLN A 108 -1.98 9.60 8.73
C GLN A 108 -2.40 10.34 7.46
N CYS A 109 -1.53 10.42 6.45
CA CYS A 109 -1.81 11.17 5.23
C CYS A 109 -1.19 10.53 3.98
N ALA A 110 -1.92 10.62 2.87
CA ALA A 110 -1.44 10.29 1.54
C ALA A 110 -1.38 11.55 0.63
N TRP A 111 -0.22 11.77 0.02
CA TRP A 111 0.02 12.87 -0.92
C TRP A 111 0.18 12.34 -2.34
N MET A 112 -0.58 12.87 -3.29
CA MET A 112 -0.49 12.49 -4.70
C MET A 112 0.19 13.59 -5.51
N MET A 113 1.34 13.28 -6.11
CA MET A 113 2.01 14.13 -7.08
C MET A 113 1.88 13.47 -8.45
N THR A 114 0.83 13.84 -9.19
CA THR A 114 0.51 13.24 -10.50
C THR A 114 1.25 13.86 -11.66
N GLY A 115 1.96 14.97 -11.45
CA GLY A 115 2.61 15.74 -12.52
C GLY A 115 1.63 16.55 -13.35
N THR A 116 2.14 17.10 -14.46
CA THR A 116 1.43 18.04 -15.33
C THR A 116 1.04 17.42 -16.68
N TRP A 117 -0.10 17.85 -17.23
CA TRP A 117 -0.55 17.44 -18.56
C TRP A 117 0.50 17.84 -19.63
N PRO A 118 0.79 16.99 -20.63
CA PRO A 118 0.13 15.72 -20.98
C PRO A 118 0.72 14.45 -20.35
N ASN A 119 1.71 14.60 -19.48
CA ASN A 119 2.46 13.48 -18.92
C ASN A 119 2.00 13.13 -17.50
N ASP A 120 0.79 13.52 -17.12
CA ASP A 120 0.26 13.28 -15.79
C ASP A 120 -0.10 11.80 -15.59
N TYR A 121 0.17 11.31 -14.39
CA TYR A 121 -0.30 10.01 -13.95
C TYR A 121 -1.83 10.00 -13.87
N ARG A 122 -2.44 9.14 -14.68
CA ARG A 122 -3.88 8.90 -14.64
C ARG A 122 -4.22 7.93 -13.51
N ILE A 123 -4.86 8.46 -12.48
CA ILE A 123 -5.48 7.65 -11.42
C ILE A 123 -6.55 6.76 -12.05
N ASN A 124 -6.43 5.45 -11.84
CA ASN A 124 -7.39 4.45 -12.31
C ASN A 124 -8.36 4.02 -11.20
N ASP A 125 -9.29 3.12 -11.52
CA ASP A 125 -10.32 2.65 -10.59
C ASP A 125 -9.72 1.91 -9.37
N ALA A 126 -8.63 1.16 -9.56
CA ALA A 126 -7.96 0.46 -8.48
C ALA A 126 -7.28 1.46 -7.51
N ASP A 127 -6.59 2.46 -8.04
CA ASP A 127 -5.98 3.53 -7.24
C ASP A 127 -7.05 4.32 -6.50
N GLY A 128 -8.16 4.64 -7.16
CA GLY A 128 -9.31 5.30 -6.53
C GLY A 128 -9.88 4.49 -5.38
N THR A 129 -9.99 3.17 -5.54
CA THR A 129 -10.45 2.25 -4.48
C THR A 129 -9.48 2.20 -3.30
N ALA A 130 -8.17 2.14 -3.57
CA ALA A 130 -7.13 2.13 -2.55
C ALA A 130 -7.13 3.45 -1.74
N LEU A 131 -7.25 4.58 -2.43
CA LEU A 131 -7.35 5.90 -1.79
C LEU A 131 -8.64 6.06 -0.98
N ALA A 132 -9.78 5.61 -1.51
CA ALA A 132 -11.06 5.65 -0.79
C ALA A 132 -11.00 4.81 0.49
N THR A 133 -10.41 3.62 0.42
CA THR A 133 -10.21 2.75 1.59
C THR A 133 -9.32 3.42 2.64
N ALA A 134 -8.26 4.12 2.22
CA ALA A 134 -7.38 4.84 3.13
C ALA A 134 -8.11 5.98 3.88
N VAL A 135 -9.01 6.70 3.20
CA VAL A 135 -9.81 7.78 3.80
C VAL A 135 -10.81 7.26 4.83
N GLU A 136 -11.47 6.14 4.52
CA GLU A 136 -12.41 5.51 5.47
C GLU A 136 -11.71 5.00 6.74
N ASN A 137 -10.40 4.77 6.68
CA ASN A 137 -9.56 4.43 7.83
C ASN A 137 -8.98 5.68 8.55
N GLU A 138 -9.63 6.85 8.41
CA GLU A 138 -9.22 8.15 8.97
C GLU A 138 -7.92 8.73 8.38
N GLY A 139 -7.43 8.18 7.26
CA GLY A 139 -6.32 8.75 6.51
C GLY A 139 -6.72 10.06 5.82
N CYS A 140 -5.90 11.09 5.94
CA CYS A 140 -6.12 12.35 5.24
C CYS A 140 -5.66 12.24 3.77
N LEU A 141 -6.55 12.61 2.85
CA LEU A 141 -6.24 12.76 1.42
C LEU A 141 -6.36 14.24 1.04
N LEU A 142 -5.24 14.93 0.81
CA LEU A 142 -5.25 16.32 0.36
C LEU A 142 -5.05 16.42 -1.16
N ARG A 143 -6.17 16.42 -1.91
CA ARG A 143 -6.23 17.13 -3.21
C ARG A 143 -6.44 18.61 -2.93
N GLY A 144 -5.38 19.39 -2.73
CA GLY A 144 -5.36 20.85 -2.91
C GLY A 144 -6.52 21.72 -2.35
N ARG A 145 -7.31 21.27 -1.37
CA ARG A 145 -8.42 22.06 -0.80
C ARG A 145 -8.59 21.78 0.69
N ARG A 146 -8.13 22.76 1.47
CA ARG A 146 -8.31 23.08 2.91
C ARG A 146 -8.61 21.91 3.89
N PRO A 147 -7.79 21.73 4.94
CA PRO A 147 -8.01 20.69 5.93
C PRO A 147 -9.27 20.98 6.76
N LEU A 148 -10.20 20.03 6.79
CA LEU A 148 -11.25 19.97 7.80
C LEU A 148 -10.67 19.29 9.03
N GLY A 149 -10.45 20.10 10.07
CA GLY A 149 -10.43 19.72 11.48
C GLY A 149 -9.62 18.48 11.86
N ILE A 150 -8.40 18.71 12.35
CA ILE A 150 -7.62 17.74 13.13
C ILE A 150 -8.50 17.22 14.27
N HIS A 151 -8.96 15.97 14.17
CA HIS A 151 -9.57 15.26 15.30
C HIS A 151 -8.45 14.54 16.07
N PRO A 152 -8.41 14.62 17.41
CA PRO A 152 -7.40 13.93 18.19
C PRO A 152 -7.56 12.40 18.09
N PRO A 153 -6.45 11.63 18.21
CA PRO A 153 -6.45 10.19 17.99
C PRO A 153 -7.37 9.48 18.99
N ARG A 154 -8.39 8.80 18.49
CA ARG A 154 -9.16 7.85 19.30
C ARG A 154 -8.45 6.50 19.25
N HIS A 155 -7.89 6.11 20.40
CA HIS A 155 -7.33 4.79 20.62
C HIS A 155 -8.25 3.69 20.07
N CYS A 156 -7.66 2.73 19.34
CA CYS A 156 -8.29 1.48 18.94
C CYS A 156 -8.70 0.68 20.19
N VAL A 157 -9.93 0.86 20.66
CA VAL A 157 -10.55 -0.01 21.67
C VAL A 157 -11.53 -0.93 20.95
N ARG A 158 -11.04 -2.16 20.73
CA ARG A 158 -11.78 -3.41 20.55
C ARG A 158 -13.19 -3.32 21.13
N GLN A 159 -14.21 -3.30 20.26
CA GLN A 159 -15.62 -3.36 20.66
C GLN A 159 -15.93 -4.75 21.24
N LEU A 160 -15.67 -4.95 22.54
CA LEU A 160 -16.25 -6.05 23.30
C LEU A 160 -17.76 -5.80 23.43
N ARG A 161 -18.57 -6.62 22.75
CA ARG A 161 -20.03 -6.64 22.90
C ARG A 161 -20.43 -6.72 24.38
N ARG A 162 -21.35 -5.87 24.82
CA ARG A 162 -22.23 -6.15 25.98
C ARG A 162 -23.69 -5.99 25.58
N SER A 163 -24.43 -7.06 25.82
CA SER A 163 -25.88 -7.21 25.75
C SER A 163 -26.61 -6.14 26.58
N ARG A 164 -27.70 -5.59 26.03
CA ARG A 164 -28.62 -4.66 26.69
C ARG A 164 -29.16 -5.23 28.01
N PRO A 165 -29.23 -4.47 29.11
CA PRO A 165 -30.09 -4.83 30.24
C PRO A 165 -31.52 -4.34 30.00
N GLU A 166 -32.50 -5.20 30.32
CA GLU A 166 -33.90 -4.85 30.50
C GLU A 166 -34.05 -3.71 31.51
N PHE A 167 -34.98 -2.78 31.25
CA PHE A 167 -35.47 -1.85 32.28
C PHE A 167 -36.97 -2.10 32.51
N ARG A 168 -37.26 -2.69 33.66
CA ARG A 168 -38.60 -2.88 34.23
C ARG A 168 -38.77 -1.82 35.32
N GLY A 169 -39.86 -1.05 35.30
CA GLY A 169 -40.37 -0.42 36.54
C GLY A 169 -40.90 1.02 36.46
N ARG A 170 -42.24 1.12 36.34
CA ARG A 170 -43.20 2.06 36.98
C ARG A 170 -42.71 3.43 37.51
N ARG A 171 -43.42 4.48 37.11
CA ARG A 171 -44.41 5.18 37.94
C ARG A 171 -45.57 5.65 37.08
#